data_AF-A0A0F9GI54-F1
#
_entry.id   AF-A0A0F9GI54-F1
#
_cell.length_a   1.000
_cell.length_b   1.000
_cell.length_c   1.000
_cell.angle_alpha   90.00
_cell.angle_beta   90.00
_cell.angle_gamma   90.00
#
_symmetry.space_group_name_H-M   'P 1'
#
loop_
_entity.id
_entity.type
_entity.pdbx_description
1 polymer ?
#
loop_
_entity_poly.entity_id
_entity_poly.type
_entity_poly.pdbx_seq_one_letter_code
_entity_poly.pdbx_strand_id
1 'polypeptide(L)'
;MFQVEVNGDTYQVKFKHYRKEPVIGTDCFIIREDGGWLGVGEVNLYYTDTFSKNVGRKKSLVKALQNAKFSKEDRIKFWNAYFIKRNGKW
;
A
#
# COMPACT_ATOMS: atom_id res chain seq x y z
N MET A 1 0.48 10.71 -1.57
CA MET A 1 1.54 9.79 -2.04
C MET A 1 2.62 9.80 -0.98
N PHE A 2 3.25 8.66 -0.70
CA PHE A 2 4.27 8.55 0.36
C PHE A 2 5.55 7.99 -0.23
N GLN A 3 6.70 8.59 0.09
CA GLN A 3 8.01 8.02 -0.23
C GLN A 3 8.45 7.10 0.92
N VAL A 4 8.86 5.89 0.57
CA VAL A 4 9.28 4.84 1.50
C VAL A 4 10.63 4.34 1.06
N GLU A 5 11.61 4.37 1.95
CA GLU A 5 12.96 3.88 1.70
C GLU A 5 13.14 2.53 2.40
N VAL A 6 13.60 1.52 1.66
CA VAL A 6 13.87 0.18 2.18
C VAL A 6 15.14 -0.37 1.55
N ASN A 7 16.10 -0.80 2.38
CA ASN A 7 17.38 -1.35 1.96
C ASN A 7 18.18 -0.43 0.98
N GLY A 8 18.02 0.88 1.10
CA GLY A 8 18.69 1.88 0.24
C GLY A 8 17.93 2.23 -1.05
N ASP A 9 16.85 1.53 -1.36
CA ASP A 9 15.99 1.85 -2.49
C ASP A 9 14.83 2.76 -2.07
N THR A 10 14.50 3.74 -2.90
CA THR A 10 13.33 4.62 -2.71
C THR A 10 12.14 4.18 -3.55
N TYR A 11 10.99 4.04 -2.89
CA TYR A 11 9.73 3.66 -3.49
C TYR A 11 8.66 4.71 -3.24
N GLN A 12 7.81 4.95 -4.23
CA GLN A 12 6.60 5.73 -4.10
C GLN A 12 5.39 4.82 -3.87
N VAL A 13 4.66 5.10 -2.80
CA VAL A 13 3.42 4.40 -2.45
C VAL A 13 2.23 5.31 -2.69
N LYS A 14 1.35 4.90 -3.61
CA LYS A 14 0.11 5.60 -3.94
C LYS A 14 -1.09 4.73 -3.55
N PHE A 15 -2.10 5.37 -2.98
CA PHE A 15 -3.38 4.73 -2.71
C PHE A 15 -4.47 5.40 -3.52
N LYS A 16 -5.35 4.61 -4.11
CA LYS A 16 -6.58 5.06 -4.74
C LYS A 16 -7.74 4.42 -4.01
N HIS A 17 -8.60 5.25 -3.43
CA HIS A 17 -9.83 4.79 -2.80
C HIS A 17 -10.98 5.05 -3.75
N TYR A 18 -11.90 4.09 -3.86
CA TYR A 18 -13.09 4.27 -4.67
C TYR A 18 -14.29 3.62 -4.01
N ARG A 19 -15.47 4.14 -4.36
CA ARG A 19 -16.76 3.60 -3.97
C ARG A 19 -17.59 3.52 -5.23
N LYS A 20 -17.95 2.30 -5.63
CA LYS A 20 -18.83 2.01 -6.76
C LYS A 20 -19.80 0.95 -6.28
N GLU A 21 -21.01 1.36 -5.92
CA GLU A 21 -21.97 0.46 -5.31
C GLU A 21 -22.19 -0.80 -6.17
N PRO A 22 -22.19 -2.00 -5.56
CA PRO A 22 -22.17 -2.28 -4.12
C PRO A 22 -20.74 -2.47 -3.51
N VAL A 23 -19.68 -2.01 -4.17
CA VAL A 23 -18.28 -2.27 -3.79
C VAL A 23 -17.58 -1.01 -3.29
N ILE A 24 -16.79 -1.16 -2.22
CA ILE A 24 -15.82 -0.16 -1.77
C ILE A 24 -14.43 -0.76 -1.90
N GLY A 25 -13.53 -0.02 -2.55
CA GLY A 25 -12.22 -0.52 -2.94
C GLY A 25 -11.07 0.35 -2.47
N THR A 26 -9.90 -0.27 -2.33
CA THR A 26 -8.62 0.43 -2.24
C THR A 26 -7.58 -0.27 -3.07
N ASP A 27 -7.00 0.49 -4.00
CA ASP A 27 -5.82 0.09 -4.74
C ASP A 27 -4.59 0.68 -4.06
N CYS A 28 -3.55 -0.13 -3.96
CA CYS A 28 -2.21 0.29 -3.60
C CYS A 28 -1.27 0.06 -4.78
N PHE A 29 -0.44 1.05 -5.04
CA PHE A 29 0.56 1.00 -6.08
C PHE A 29 1.92 1.32 -5.49
N ILE A 30 2.91 0.48 -5.81
CA ILE A 30 4.31 0.67 -5.48
C ILE A 30 5.04 0.97 -6.78
N ILE A 31 5.67 2.13 -6.84
CA ILE A 31 6.36 2.66 -8.01
C ILE A 31 7.82 2.90 -7.60
N ARG A 32 8.76 2.47 -8.42
CA ARG A 32 10.19 2.76 -8.23
C ARG A 32 10.49 4.20 -8.62
N GLU A 33 11.67 4.68 -8.24
CA GLU A 33 12.12 6.04 -8.58
C GLU A 33 12.23 6.28 -10.10
N ASP A 34 12.57 5.24 -10.86
CA ASP A 34 12.59 5.26 -12.33
C ASP A 34 11.19 5.33 -12.98
N GLY A 35 10.12 5.39 -12.18
CA GLY A 35 8.74 5.40 -12.64
C GLY A 35 8.18 4.01 -12.96
N GLY A 36 8.98 2.95 -12.78
CA GLY A 36 8.56 1.57 -13.01
C GLY A 36 7.54 1.09 -11.97
N TRP A 37 6.44 0.49 -12.44
CA TRP A 37 5.47 -0.17 -11.56
C TRP A 37 6.08 -1.46 -11.01
N LEU A 38 6.18 -1.55 -9.68
CA LEU A 38 6.79 -2.70 -9.01
C LEU A 38 5.73 -3.67 -8.49
N GLY A 39 4.61 -3.14 -7.99
CA GLY A 39 3.55 -3.97 -7.45
C GLY A 39 2.22 -3.24 -7.32
N VAL A 40 1.15 -3.99 -7.56
CA VAL A 40 -0.23 -3.52 -7.40
C VAL A 40 -0.99 -4.45 -6.46
N GLY A 41 -1.77 -3.86 -5.56
CA GLY A 41 -2.61 -4.59 -4.63
C GLY A 41 -4.00 -3.99 -4.57
N GLU A 42 -4.99 -4.77 -4.99
CA GLU A 42 -6.39 -4.36 -4.98
C GLU A 42 -7.17 -5.08 -3.87
N VAL A 43 -7.98 -4.32 -3.14
CA VAL A 43 -8.87 -4.85 -2.11
C VAL A 43 -10.25 -4.28 -2.31
N ASN A 44 -11.19 -5.19 -2.56
CA ASN A 44 -12.61 -4.91 -2.69
C ASN A 44 -13.32 -5.50 -1.50
N LEU A 45 -14.17 -4.70 -0.88
CA LEU A 45 -15.05 -5.09 0.21
C LEU A 45 -16.47 -4.68 -0.15
N TYR A 46 -17.44 -5.39 0.39
CA TYR A 46 -18.83 -5.07 0.15
C TYR A 46 -19.19 -3.79 0.92
N TYR A 47 -20.07 -2.94 0.37
CA TYR A 47 -20.32 -1.62 0.95
C TYR A 47 -20.93 -1.65 2.35
N THR A 48 -21.57 -2.76 2.74
CA THR A 48 -22.11 -2.97 4.09
C THR A 48 -21.07 -3.52 5.07
N ASP A 49 -19.88 -3.93 4.60
CA ASP A 49 -18.79 -4.26 5.50
C ASP A 49 -18.27 -2.99 6.19
N THR A 50 -17.71 -3.14 7.39
CA THR A 50 -17.09 -2.08 8.19
C THR A 50 -15.77 -1.58 7.58
N PHE A 51 -15.83 -1.12 6.33
CA PHE A 51 -14.70 -0.61 5.58
C PHE A 51 -14.18 0.68 6.23
N SER A 52 -12.92 0.65 6.68
CA SER A 52 -12.17 1.87 6.96
C SER A 52 -11.03 2.03 5.96
N LYS A 53 -10.73 3.28 5.58
CA LYS A 53 -9.60 3.60 4.69
C LYS A 53 -8.27 3.03 5.23
N ASN A 54 -8.13 2.86 6.55
CA ASN A 54 -6.95 2.26 7.16
C ASN A 54 -6.86 0.75 6.91
N VAL A 55 -7.97 0.03 7.07
CA VAL A 55 -8.04 -1.40 6.74
C VAL A 55 -7.78 -1.62 5.25
N GLY A 56 -8.39 -0.79 4.39
CA GLY A 56 -8.16 -0.81 2.94
C GLY A 56 -6.68 -0.64 2.58
N ARG A 57 -6.01 0.39 3.13
CA ARG A 57 -4.56 0.61 2.91
C ARG A 57 -3.70 -0.55 3.38
N LYS A 58 -3.98 -1.10 4.56
CA LYS A 58 -3.21 -2.23 5.10
C LYS A 58 -3.32 -3.46 4.21
N LYS A 59 -4.54 -3.86 3.87
CA LYS A 59 -4.77 -5.05 3.04
C LYS A 59 -4.22 -4.86 1.61
N SER A 60 -4.42 -3.69 1.00
CA SER A 60 -3.94 -3.40 -0.36
C SER A 60 -2.42 -3.31 -0.43
N LEU A 61 -1.76 -2.68 0.55
CA LEU A 61 -0.30 -2.61 0.59
C LEU A 61 0.33 -4.00 0.76
N VAL A 62 -0.23 -4.87 1.60
CA VAL A 62 0.28 -6.26 1.75
C VAL A 62 0.21 -7.01 0.42
N LYS A 63 -0.91 -6.88 -0.32
CA LYS A 63 -1.05 -7.49 -1.65
C LYS A 63 -0.06 -6.91 -2.66
N ALA A 64 0.15 -5.59 -2.65
CA ALA A 64 1.10 -4.93 -3.55
C ALA A 64 2.55 -5.41 -3.30
N LEU A 65 2.95 -5.54 -2.04
CA LEU A 65 4.28 -6.06 -1.68
C LEU A 65 4.45 -7.55 -2.00
N GLN A 66 3.37 -8.34 -1.87
CA GLN A 66 3.34 -9.73 -2.32
C GLN A 66 3.51 -9.84 -3.83
N ASN A 67 2.79 -9.03 -4.60
CA ASN A 67 2.88 -8.96 -6.06
C ASN A 67 4.29 -8.55 -6.52
N ALA A 68 4.89 -7.59 -5.82
CA ALA A 68 6.28 -7.16 -6.01
C ALA A 68 7.34 -8.18 -5.55
N LYS A 69 6.94 -9.37 -5.08
CA LYS A 69 7.81 -10.46 -4.61
C LYS A 69 8.77 -10.08 -3.48
N PHE A 70 8.45 -9.06 -2.68
CA PHE A 70 9.23 -8.76 -1.47
C PHE A 70 9.19 -9.94 -0.51
N SER A 71 10.31 -10.18 0.19
CA SER A 71 10.38 -11.19 1.24
C SER A 71 9.47 -10.82 2.42
N LYS A 72 9.22 -11.78 3.32
CA LYS A 72 8.43 -11.50 4.54
C LYS A 72 9.10 -10.41 5.41
N GLU A 73 10.43 -10.42 5.49
CA GLU A 73 11.21 -9.45 6.27
C GLU A 73 11.15 -8.06 5.64
N ASP A 74 11.31 -7.96 4.33
CA ASP A 74 11.23 -6.66 3.66
C ASP A 74 9.83 -6.06 3.74
N ARG A 75 8.78 -6.89 3.70
CA ARG A 75 7.40 -6.41 3.93
C ARG A 75 7.23 -5.75 5.28
N ILE A 76 7.87 -6.29 6.33
CA ILE A 76 7.83 -5.71 7.68
C ILE A 76 8.56 -4.38 7.70
N LYS A 77 9.79 -4.32 7.15
CA LYS A 77 10.57 -3.08 7.03
C LYS A 77 9.79 -2.01 6.27
N PHE A 78 9.22 -2.37 5.12
CA PHE A 78 8.43 -1.48 4.27
C PHE A 78 7.20 -0.95 5.01
N TRP A 79 6.46 -1.82 5.71
CA TRP A 79 5.30 -1.40 6.49
C TRP A 79 5.68 -0.40 7.59
N ASN A 80 6.77 -0.65 8.31
CA ASN A 80 7.25 0.23 9.37
C ASN A 80 7.68 1.58 8.80
N ALA A 81 8.48 1.58 7.73
CA ALA A 81 8.91 2.81 7.05
C ALA A 81 7.72 3.63 6.53
N TYR A 82 6.74 2.97 5.92
CA TYR A 82 5.48 3.60 5.49
C TYR A 82 4.71 4.21 6.68
N PHE A 83 4.56 3.48 7.78
CA PHE A 83 3.82 3.93 8.95
C PHE A 83 4.49 5.15 9.62
N ILE A 84 5.83 5.13 9.74
CA ILE A 84 6.62 6.25 10.25
C ILE A 84 6.42 7.49 9.38
N LYS A 85 6.63 7.36 8.06
CA LYS A 85 6.44 8.47 7.11
C LYS A 85 5.02 9.02 7.11
N ARG A 86 4.03 8.16 7.33
CA ARG A 86 2.62 8.56 7.39
C ARG A 86 2.25 9.32 8.66
N ASN A 87 2.78 8.91 9.82
CA ASN A 87 2.39 9.47 11.11
C ASN A 87 3.31 10.58 11.62
N GLY A 88 4.39 10.88 10.89
CA GLY A 88 5.18 12.10 11.08
C GLY A 88 5.86 12.25 12.44
N LYS A 89 6.03 11.17 13.22
CA LYS A 89 6.67 11.23 14.55
C LYS A 89 7.90 10.33 14.60
N TRP A 90 9.04 10.98 14.77
CA TRP A 90 10.19 10.48 15.52
C TRP A 90 10.07 11.02 16.94
#